data_AF-A0AAY4A5D7-F1
#
_entry.id   AF-A0AAY4A5D7-F1
#
_cell.length_a   1.000
_cell.length_b   1.000
_cell.length_c   1.000
_cell.angle_alpha   90.00
_cell.angle_beta   90.00
_cell.angle_gamma   90.00
#
_symmetry.space_group_name_H-M   'P 1'
#
loop_
_entity.id
_entity.type
_entity.pdbx_description
1 polymer ?
#
loop_
_entity_poly.entity_id
_entity_poly.type
_entity_poly.pdbx_seq_one_letter_code
_entity_poly.pdbx_strand_id
1 'polypeptide(L)'
;MNCVCFSHSYFQAFRGTVKPYGAFNANDDANALQKAMKGLGTDEDTIMKLLTARSNVQRQQIKAAYKTLFGKDLVDHLKSELGGKFESLIVGLMTAPIAYDAELLRHAIKGAGTDEKVLIEILASRTPDQVKEIIATYKNMYDHDLEHDVTGDTGGHFRRMLVILLQVRQDIKLFCMFQALFAAGEQKFGTDEEQFITILGNRSAAHLQRVFAAYMKLSGFEIEESIQRETSGSLEKILLAVVKCARSVPAYFAECLYHSMKGAGTDDETLIRIMVTRSEVDMLDIRKEFRRMFATSLHAMIKGDTAGDYRKSLVVFYEEHLCNPAMSFYVTDMLLLTVHSLGTVKPYGAFNANDDANALQKAMKGLGTDEDTIMKLLTARSNVQRQQIKAAYKTLFGKDLVDHLKSELGGKFESLIVGLMTAPIAYDAELLRHAIKGAGTDEKVLIEILASRTPDQVKEIIATYKNSRTGCFHSAHLRSFFEVDMLDIRKEFRRMFATSLHAMIKGDTSGDYRKCLLLLCGGED
;
A
#
# COMPACT_ATOMS: atom_id res chain seq x y z
N MET A 1 -22.23 51.44 8.87
CA MET A 1 -21.08 50.51 8.99
C MET A 1 -21.57 49.25 9.68
N ASN A 2 -21.84 48.19 8.93
CA ASN A 2 -22.07 46.85 9.47
C ASN A 2 -21.30 45.88 8.60
N CYS A 3 -20.20 45.36 9.16
CA CYS A 3 -19.31 44.39 8.55
C CYS A 3 -19.93 43.00 8.76
N VAL A 4 -20.34 42.33 7.69
CA VAL A 4 -20.78 40.93 7.74
C VAL A 4 -19.56 40.06 7.49
N CYS A 5 -19.13 39.36 8.53
CA CYS A 5 -18.06 38.36 8.47
C CYS A 5 -18.48 37.21 7.55
N PHE A 6 -17.83 37.08 6.39
CA PHE A 6 -17.84 35.84 5.62
C PHE A 6 -17.01 34.80 6.37
N SER A 7 -17.67 33.81 6.96
CA SER A 7 -17.05 32.58 7.46
C SER A 7 -16.35 31.87 6.31
N HIS A 8 -15.05 31.64 6.46
CA HIS A 8 -14.22 30.85 5.54
C HIS A 8 -14.78 29.42 5.42
N SER A 9 -15.52 29.15 4.35
CA SER A 9 -15.71 27.79 3.85
C SER A 9 -14.42 27.36 3.16
N TYR A 10 -13.69 26.44 3.79
CA TYR A 10 -12.59 25.73 3.14
C TYR A 10 -13.14 25.03 1.89
N PHE A 11 -12.79 25.51 0.70
CA PHE A 11 -12.94 24.75 -0.55
C PHE A 11 -12.10 23.48 -0.40
N GLN A 12 -12.74 22.33 -0.14
CA GLN A 12 -12.09 21.04 -0.26
C GLN A 12 -11.73 20.86 -1.74
N ALA A 13 -10.45 20.94 -2.06
CA ALA A 13 -9.97 20.77 -3.43
C ALA A 13 -10.39 19.38 -3.96
N PHE A 14 -10.89 19.30 -5.18
CA PHE A 14 -11.23 18.03 -5.83
C PHE A 14 -10.01 17.07 -5.85
N ARG A 15 -10.16 15.86 -5.28
CA ARG A 15 -9.07 14.87 -5.10
C ARG A 15 -9.18 13.65 -6.03
N GLY A 16 -10.09 13.68 -7.00
CA GLY A 16 -10.15 12.71 -8.09
C GLY A 16 -9.03 12.92 -9.12
N THR A 17 -8.64 11.84 -9.81
CA THR A 17 -7.71 11.90 -10.95
C THR A 17 -8.42 12.25 -12.25
N VAL A 18 -9.70 11.91 -12.40
CA VAL A 18 -10.53 12.29 -13.56
C VAL A 18 -11.25 13.59 -13.25
N LYS A 19 -11.12 14.59 -14.12
CA LYS A 19 -11.75 15.90 -13.98
C LYS A 19 -12.65 16.17 -15.19
N PRO A 20 -13.69 17.02 -15.07
CA PRO A 20 -14.45 17.46 -16.23
C PRO A 20 -13.54 18.06 -17.30
N TYR A 21 -13.68 17.58 -18.54
CA TYR A 21 -12.92 18.10 -19.67
C TYR A 21 -13.43 19.48 -20.08
N GLY A 22 -12.55 20.48 -20.14
CA GLY A 22 -12.95 21.88 -20.33
C GLY A 22 -13.52 22.19 -21.71
N ALA A 23 -12.97 21.59 -22.77
CA ALA A 23 -13.41 21.79 -24.17
C ALA A 23 -14.40 20.69 -24.62
N PHE A 24 -15.34 20.34 -23.74
CA PHE A 24 -16.24 19.21 -23.96
C PHE A 24 -17.38 19.49 -24.94
N ASN A 25 -17.58 18.57 -25.88
CA ASN A 25 -18.75 18.51 -26.76
C ASN A 25 -19.21 17.04 -26.90
N ALA A 26 -20.40 16.74 -26.37
CA ALA A 26 -20.95 15.40 -26.36
C ALA A 26 -21.15 14.81 -27.76
N ASN A 27 -21.51 15.63 -28.75
CA ASN A 27 -21.72 15.17 -30.13
C ASN A 27 -20.40 14.81 -30.81
N ASP A 28 -19.35 15.61 -30.60
CA ASP A 28 -18.03 15.35 -31.17
C ASP A 28 -17.44 14.05 -30.58
N ASP A 29 -17.56 13.88 -29.26
CA ASP A 29 -17.13 12.67 -28.57
C ASP A 29 -17.94 11.44 -29.03
N ALA A 30 -19.26 11.58 -29.20
CA ALA A 30 -20.11 10.50 -29.73
C ALA A 30 -19.72 10.12 -31.17
N ASN A 31 -19.41 11.09 -32.03
CA ASN A 31 -18.90 10.85 -33.38
C ASN A 31 -17.54 10.14 -33.36
N ALA A 32 -16.64 10.54 -32.46
CA ALA A 32 -15.33 9.90 -32.30
C ALA A 32 -15.47 8.43 -31.87
N LEU A 33 -16.34 8.14 -30.90
CA LEU A 33 -16.64 6.77 -30.47
C LEU A 33 -17.27 5.95 -31.60
N GLN A 34 -18.23 6.52 -32.35
CA GLN A 34 -18.83 5.82 -33.48
C GLN A 34 -17.80 5.48 -34.55
N LYS A 35 -16.82 6.36 -34.80
CA LYS A 35 -15.73 6.12 -35.74
C LYS A 35 -14.79 5.03 -35.24
N ALA A 36 -14.46 5.04 -33.94
CA ALA A 36 -13.58 4.04 -33.32
C ALA A 36 -14.17 2.62 -33.35
N MET A 37 -15.50 2.50 -33.36
CA MET A 37 -16.24 1.23 -33.44
C MET A 37 -16.75 0.90 -34.85
N LYS A 38 -16.24 1.56 -35.90
CA LYS A 38 -16.72 1.34 -37.28
C LYS A 38 -15.68 0.63 -38.12
N GLY A 39 -16.02 -0.55 -38.64
CA GLY A 39 -15.21 -1.30 -39.60
C GLY A 39 -14.93 -2.71 -39.11
N LEU A 40 -13.87 -3.33 -39.62
CA LEU A 40 -13.35 -4.57 -39.07
C LEU A 40 -12.36 -4.23 -37.95
N GLY A 41 -12.67 -4.68 -36.73
CA GLY A 41 -11.92 -4.34 -35.52
C GLY A 41 -12.39 -3.03 -34.87
N THR A 42 -11.83 -2.75 -33.70
CA THR A 42 -12.18 -1.62 -32.85
C THR A 42 -10.92 -0.82 -32.56
N ASP A 43 -11.01 0.51 -32.42
CA ASP A 43 -9.91 1.37 -31.96
C ASP A 43 -10.02 1.57 -30.43
N GLU A 44 -9.53 0.57 -29.68
CA GLU A 44 -9.60 0.55 -28.22
C GLU A 44 -8.83 1.71 -27.58
N ASP A 45 -7.73 2.15 -28.21
CA ASP A 45 -6.90 3.25 -27.73
C ASP A 45 -7.66 4.59 -27.76
N THR A 46 -8.43 4.85 -28.83
CA THR A 46 -9.29 6.04 -28.93
C THR A 46 -10.42 5.98 -27.90
N ILE A 47 -11.11 4.84 -27.77
CA ILE A 47 -12.20 4.65 -26.80
C ILE A 47 -11.68 4.90 -25.38
N MET A 48 -10.56 4.27 -25.02
CA MET A 48 -9.91 4.43 -23.72
C MET A 48 -9.54 5.89 -23.47
N LYS A 49 -8.73 6.52 -24.33
CA LYS A 49 -8.25 7.90 -24.11
C LYS A 49 -9.39 8.89 -23.96
N LEU A 50 -10.45 8.73 -24.74
CA LEU A 50 -11.62 9.60 -24.65
C LEU A 50 -12.35 9.37 -23.33
N LEU A 51 -12.78 8.14 -23.05
CA LEU A 51 -13.65 7.88 -21.90
C LEU A 51 -12.92 8.10 -20.57
N THR A 52 -11.63 7.76 -20.46
CA THR A 52 -10.84 8.01 -19.26
C THR A 52 -10.57 9.50 -19.01
N ALA A 53 -10.67 10.36 -20.03
CA ALA A 53 -10.49 11.81 -19.94
C ALA A 53 -11.79 12.61 -19.82
N ARG A 54 -12.94 11.94 -19.63
CA ARG A 54 -14.25 12.59 -19.41
C ARG A 54 -14.78 12.23 -18.03
N SER A 55 -15.36 13.20 -17.33
CA SER A 55 -16.07 12.90 -16.08
C SER A 55 -17.30 12.04 -16.34
N ASN A 56 -17.80 11.35 -15.32
CA ASN A 56 -18.97 10.49 -15.47
C ASN A 56 -20.18 11.29 -15.97
N VAL A 57 -20.38 12.52 -15.47
CA VAL A 57 -21.42 13.44 -15.96
C VAL A 57 -21.31 13.67 -17.47
N GLN A 58 -20.09 13.90 -17.97
CA GLN A 58 -19.83 14.05 -19.41
C GLN A 58 -20.08 12.73 -20.16
N ARG A 59 -19.70 11.58 -19.60
CA ARG A 59 -20.00 10.26 -20.18
C ARG A 59 -21.51 10.00 -20.31
N GLN A 60 -22.32 10.44 -19.34
CA GLN A 60 -23.78 10.38 -19.44
C GLN A 60 -24.31 11.27 -20.59
N GLN A 61 -23.74 12.46 -20.77
CA GLN A 61 -24.08 13.35 -21.89
C GLN A 61 -23.68 12.73 -23.25
N ILE A 62 -22.51 12.09 -23.32
CA ILE A 62 -22.07 11.34 -24.51
C ILE A 62 -23.05 10.19 -24.81
N LYS A 63 -23.47 9.43 -23.79
CA LYS A 63 -24.45 8.34 -23.95
C LYS A 63 -25.76 8.85 -24.56
N ALA A 64 -26.27 9.97 -24.06
CA ALA A 64 -27.47 10.60 -24.61
C ALA A 64 -27.28 11.08 -26.06
N ALA A 65 -26.18 11.80 -26.33
CA ALA A 65 -25.85 12.29 -27.68
C ALA A 65 -25.70 11.15 -28.68
N TYR A 66 -25.01 10.07 -28.29
CA TYR A 66 -24.83 8.88 -29.11
C TYR A 66 -26.17 8.23 -29.50
N LYS A 67 -27.10 8.13 -28.55
CA LYS A 67 -28.46 7.63 -28.80
C LYS A 67 -29.22 8.52 -29.78
N THR A 68 -29.12 9.84 -29.64
CA THR A 68 -29.78 10.80 -30.54
C THR A 68 -29.19 10.77 -31.95
N LEU A 69 -27.86 10.71 -32.09
CA LEU A 69 -27.18 10.79 -33.38
C LEU A 69 -27.25 9.49 -34.18
N PHE A 70 -27.18 8.33 -33.51
CA PHE A 70 -27.04 7.03 -34.18
C PHE A 70 -28.19 6.05 -33.90
N GLY A 71 -29.12 6.39 -33.01
CA GLY A 71 -30.24 5.51 -32.63
C GLY A 71 -29.84 4.28 -31.80
N LYS A 72 -28.55 4.10 -31.50
CA LYS A 72 -27.99 2.95 -30.76
C LYS A 72 -27.72 3.29 -29.30
N ASP A 73 -27.84 2.32 -28.40
CA ASP A 73 -27.31 2.48 -27.04
C ASP A 73 -25.79 2.36 -27.06
N LEU A 74 -25.10 3.33 -26.45
CA LEU A 74 -23.63 3.38 -26.47
C LEU A 74 -23.01 2.24 -25.65
N VAL A 75 -23.60 1.89 -24.50
CA VAL A 75 -23.04 0.86 -23.62
C VAL A 75 -23.19 -0.51 -24.29
N ASP A 76 -24.34 -0.80 -24.89
CA ASP A 76 -24.54 -2.06 -25.62
C ASP A 76 -23.60 -2.18 -26.82
N HIS A 77 -23.35 -1.08 -27.54
CA HIS A 77 -22.41 -1.09 -28.66
C HIS A 77 -20.96 -1.24 -28.20
N LEU A 78 -20.56 -0.61 -27.07
CA LEU A 78 -19.24 -0.86 -26.48
C LEU A 78 -19.08 -2.33 -26.06
N LYS A 79 -20.11 -2.95 -25.49
CA LYS A 79 -20.10 -4.38 -25.12
C LYS A 79 -20.00 -5.32 -26.32
N SER A 80 -20.53 -4.94 -27.48
CA SER A 80 -20.39 -5.76 -28.69
C SER A 80 -19.01 -5.69 -29.33
N GLU A 81 -18.26 -4.62 -29.06
CA GLU A 81 -16.96 -4.32 -29.67
C GLU A 81 -15.79 -4.68 -28.76
N LEU A 82 -15.99 -4.57 -27.44
CA LEU A 82 -14.96 -4.83 -26.44
C LEU A 82 -15.15 -6.22 -25.82
N GLY A 83 -14.10 -6.74 -25.19
CA GLY A 83 -14.15 -8.00 -24.45
C GLY A 83 -13.36 -8.01 -23.15
N GLY A 84 -13.74 -8.90 -22.26
CA GLY A 84 -13.00 -9.24 -21.04
C GLY A 84 -12.87 -8.06 -20.06
N LYS A 85 -11.73 -7.97 -19.37
CA LYS A 85 -11.49 -6.98 -18.30
C LYS A 85 -11.54 -5.53 -18.79
N PHE A 86 -11.16 -5.30 -20.05
CA PHE A 86 -11.21 -3.98 -20.65
C PHE A 86 -12.67 -3.54 -20.86
N GLU A 87 -13.52 -4.43 -21.37
CA GLU A 87 -14.96 -4.20 -21.46
C GLU A 87 -15.56 -3.88 -20.08
N SER A 88 -15.27 -4.70 -19.06
CA SER A 88 -15.80 -4.50 -17.71
C SER A 88 -15.42 -3.13 -17.12
N LEU A 89 -14.18 -2.70 -17.34
CA LEU A 89 -13.71 -1.38 -16.93
C LEU A 89 -14.44 -0.25 -17.67
N ILE A 90 -14.54 -0.31 -19.00
CA ILE A 90 -15.20 0.72 -19.81
C ILE A 90 -16.69 0.80 -19.48
N VAL A 91 -17.38 -0.32 -19.34
CA VAL A 91 -18.79 -0.35 -18.95
C VAL A 91 -18.98 0.27 -17.56
N GLY A 92 -18.15 -0.10 -16.57
CA GLY A 92 -18.22 0.49 -15.24
C GLY A 92 -18.04 2.02 -15.24
N LEU A 93 -17.13 2.53 -16.08
CA LEU A 93 -16.93 3.98 -16.24
C LEU A 93 -18.10 4.71 -16.86
N MET A 94 -18.87 4.03 -17.70
CA MET A 94 -20.06 4.56 -18.37
C MET A 94 -21.32 4.50 -17.50
N THR A 95 -21.33 3.71 -16.42
CA THR A 95 -22.44 3.62 -15.48
C THR A 95 -22.40 4.77 -14.48
N ALA A 96 -23.55 5.37 -14.15
CA ALA A 96 -23.62 6.42 -13.14
C ALA A 96 -23.18 5.87 -11.75
N PRO A 97 -22.45 6.63 -10.90
CA PRO A 97 -21.78 6.05 -9.73
C PRO A 97 -22.71 5.29 -8.77
N ILE A 98 -23.86 5.88 -8.43
CA ILE A 98 -24.85 5.24 -7.54
C ILE A 98 -25.51 4.02 -8.20
N ALA A 99 -25.77 4.08 -9.51
CA ALA A 99 -26.31 2.95 -10.25
C ALA A 99 -25.29 1.80 -10.33
N TYR A 100 -24.01 2.12 -10.46
CA TYR A 100 -22.94 1.13 -10.47
C TYR A 100 -22.80 0.44 -9.11
N ASP A 101 -22.86 1.17 -8.00
CA ASP A 101 -22.91 0.57 -6.67
C ASP A 101 -24.14 -0.35 -6.50
N ALA A 102 -25.32 0.05 -6.98
CA ALA A 102 -26.53 -0.78 -6.95
C ALA A 102 -26.39 -2.06 -7.80
N GLU A 103 -25.77 -1.97 -8.99
CA GLU A 103 -25.45 -3.12 -9.85
C GLU A 103 -24.48 -4.08 -9.17
N LEU A 104 -23.42 -3.55 -8.54
CA LEU A 104 -22.43 -4.35 -7.82
C LEU A 104 -23.06 -5.10 -6.64
N LEU A 105 -23.90 -4.42 -5.84
CA LEU A 105 -24.65 -5.07 -4.75
C LEU A 105 -25.61 -6.13 -5.29
N ARG A 106 -26.30 -5.86 -6.41
CA ARG A 106 -27.18 -6.86 -7.04
C ARG A 106 -26.39 -8.10 -7.46
N HIS A 107 -25.24 -7.93 -8.11
CA HIS A 107 -24.41 -9.04 -8.53
C HIS A 107 -23.81 -9.80 -7.34
N ALA A 108 -23.46 -9.10 -6.25
CA ALA A 108 -22.92 -9.72 -5.05
C ALA A 108 -23.94 -10.61 -4.30
N ILE A 109 -25.24 -10.32 -4.44
CA ILE A 109 -26.34 -11.05 -3.77
C ILE A 109 -27.00 -12.07 -4.72
N LYS A 110 -27.02 -11.79 -6.03
CA LYS A 110 -27.76 -12.60 -7.00
C LYS A 110 -26.91 -13.77 -7.48
N GLY A 111 -27.21 -14.98 -7.00
CA GLY A 111 -26.64 -16.20 -7.56
C GLY A 111 -26.54 -17.30 -6.52
N ALA A 112 -25.69 -18.30 -6.80
CA ALA A 112 -25.30 -19.26 -5.79
C ALA A 112 -24.10 -18.69 -5.02
N GLY A 113 -24.30 -18.43 -3.73
CA GLY A 113 -23.30 -17.79 -2.87
C GLY A 113 -23.38 -16.26 -2.91
N THR A 114 -22.64 -15.64 -2.00
CA THR A 114 -22.63 -14.19 -1.77
C THR A 114 -21.21 -13.68 -1.92
N ASP A 115 -21.01 -12.56 -2.62
CA ASP A 115 -19.73 -11.85 -2.56
C ASP A 115 -19.72 -10.89 -1.36
N GLU A 116 -19.30 -11.40 -0.20
CA GLU A 116 -19.25 -10.57 1.01
C GLU A 116 -18.22 -9.44 0.90
N LYS A 117 -17.19 -9.55 0.05
CA LYS A 117 -16.18 -8.49 -0.09
C LYS A 117 -16.82 -7.24 -0.68
N VAL A 118 -17.66 -7.39 -1.71
CA VAL A 118 -18.39 -6.28 -2.34
C VAL A 118 -19.35 -5.62 -1.35
N LEU A 119 -20.13 -6.43 -0.62
CA LEU A 119 -21.04 -5.92 0.42
C LEU A 119 -20.28 -5.10 1.47
N ILE A 120 -19.17 -5.63 1.97
CA ILE A 120 -18.33 -4.98 2.99
C ILE A 120 -17.75 -3.68 2.44
N GLU A 121 -17.12 -3.71 1.26
CA GLU A 121 -16.44 -2.56 0.68
C GLU A 121 -17.41 -1.40 0.44
N ILE A 122 -18.57 -1.67 -0.15
CA ILE A 122 -19.55 -0.61 -0.46
C ILE A 122 -20.16 -0.09 0.84
N LEU A 123 -20.73 -0.94 1.69
CA LEU A 123 -21.49 -0.47 2.86
C LEU A 123 -20.61 0.13 3.96
N ALA A 124 -19.34 -0.26 4.08
CA ALA A 124 -18.43 0.35 5.05
C ALA A 124 -17.83 1.69 4.57
N SER A 125 -17.73 1.93 3.26
CA SER A 125 -17.02 3.09 2.71
C SER A 125 -17.92 4.21 2.20
N ARG A 126 -19.18 3.92 1.86
CA ARG A 126 -20.11 4.92 1.34
C ARG A 126 -20.66 5.78 2.47
N THR A 127 -20.84 7.06 2.16
CA THR A 127 -21.42 8.01 3.10
C THR A 127 -22.91 7.68 3.35
N PRO A 128 -23.47 8.13 4.49
CA PRO A 128 -24.90 8.01 4.76
C PRO A 128 -25.82 8.44 3.61
N ASP A 129 -25.50 9.54 2.92
CA ASP A 129 -26.33 10.03 1.82
C ASP A 129 -26.17 9.18 0.56
N GLN A 130 -24.95 8.72 0.25
CA GLN A 130 -24.73 7.75 -0.83
C GLN A 130 -25.49 6.44 -0.57
N VAL A 131 -25.49 5.92 0.66
CA VAL A 131 -26.24 4.69 0.98
C VAL A 131 -27.75 4.88 0.77
N LYS A 132 -28.32 6.02 1.16
CA LYS A 132 -29.74 6.33 0.87
C LYS A 132 -30.02 6.34 -0.63
N GLU A 133 -29.14 6.99 -1.41
CA GLU A 133 -29.27 7.05 -2.86
C GLU A 133 -29.15 5.66 -3.50
N ILE A 134 -28.22 4.82 -3.03
CA ILE A 134 -28.06 3.43 -3.47
C ILE A 134 -29.33 2.64 -3.23
N ILE A 135 -29.93 2.71 -2.02
CA ILE A 135 -31.17 2.00 -1.69
C ILE A 135 -32.31 2.43 -2.63
N ALA A 136 -32.48 3.74 -2.83
CA ALA A 136 -33.51 4.27 -3.73
C ALA A 136 -33.28 3.83 -5.19
N THR A 137 -32.04 3.92 -5.68
CA THR A 137 -31.69 3.49 -7.04
C THR A 137 -31.84 1.99 -7.24
N TYR A 138 -31.45 1.17 -6.26
CA TYR A 138 -31.63 -0.29 -6.31
C TYR A 138 -33.12 -0.66 -6.42
N LYS A 139 -33.99 -0.02 -5.62
CA LYS A 139 -35.44 -0.22 -5.71
C LYS A 139 -35.99 0.19 -7.08
N ASN A 140 -35.53 1.31 -7.63
CA ASN A 140 -35.97 1.78 -8.94
C ASN A 140 -35.49 0.87 -10.09
N MET A 141 -34.28 0.34 -10.02
CA MET A 141 -33.68 -0.48 -11.09
C MET A 141 -34.21 -1.91 -11.11
N TYR A 142 -34.48 -2.49 -9.95
CA TYR A 142 -34.79 -3.91 -9.84
C TYR A 142 -36.20 -4.21 -9.32
N ASP A 143 -36.91 -3.22 -8.77
CA ASP A 143 -38.15 -3.39 -8.00
C ASP A 143 -38.00 -4.29 -6.75
N HIS A 144 -36.77 -4.44 -6.25
CA HIS A 144 -36.44 -5.19 -5.04
C HIS A 144 -36.05 -4.25 -3.88
N ASP A 145 -36.27 -4.69 -2.65
CA ASP A 145 -35.78 -4.01 -1.46
C ASP A 145 -34.37 -4.52 -1.10
N LEU A 146 -33.39 -3.62 -1.06
CA LEU A 146 -31.98 -3.99 -0.85
C LEU A 146 -31.74 -4.59 0.54
N GLU A 147 -32.39 -4.06 1.58
CA GLU A 147 -32.27 -4.59 2.94
C GLU A 147 -32.81 -6.03 3.00
N HIS A 148 -33.99 -6.25 2.42
CA HIS A 148 -34.58 -7.58 2.30
C HIS A 148 -33.67 -8.55 1.55
N ASP A 149 -33.16 -8.17 0.37
CA ASP A 149 -32.26 -9.01 -0.41
C ASP A 149 -30.97 -9.35 0.38
N VAL A 150 -30.36 -8.37 1.05
CA VAL A 150 -29.18 -8.60 1.93
C VAL A 150 -29.52 -9.53 3.10
N THR A 151 -30.67 -9.35 3.74
CA THR A 151 -31.06 -10.20 4.89
C THR A 151 -31.38 -11.64 4.49
N GLY A 152 -31.86 -11.85 3.26
CA GLY A 152 -32.14 -13.17 2.71
C GLY A 152 -30.88 -13.98 2.38
N ASP A 153 -29.80 -13.29 2.00
CA ASP A 153 -28.57 -13.92 1.53
C ASP A 153 -27.47 -14.00 2.60
N THR A 154 -27.66 -13.31 3.74
CA THR A 154 -26.66 -13.26 4.83
C THR A 154 -27.22 -13.77 6.17
N GLY A 155 -26.33 -14.17 7.07
CA GLY A 155 -26.67 -14.74 8.37
C GLY A 155 -25.97 -14.08 9.57
N GLY A 156 -26.49 -14.36 10.77
CA GLY A 156 -25.85 -14.06 12.05
C GLY A 156 -25.48 -12.59 12.28
N HIS A 157 -24.37 -12.39 12.99
CA HIS A 157 -23.83 -11.07 13.33
C HIS A 157 -23.39 -10.25 12.11
N PHE A 158 -22.92 -10.93 11.05
CA PHE A 158 -22.55 -10.28 9.79
C PHE A 158 -23.77 -9.60 9.14
N ARG A 159 -24.89 -10.32 8.99
CA ARG A 159 -26.16 -9.74 8.53
C ARG A 159 -26.58 -8.53 9.36
N ARG A 160 -26.52 -8.67 10.70
CA ARG A 160 -26.94 -7.59 11.61
C ARG A 160 -26.12 -6.31 11.38
N MET A 161 -24.82 -6.44 11.19
CA MET A 161 -23.96 -5.29 10.90
C MET A 161 -24.29 -4.66 9.53
N LEU A 162 -24.51 -5.46 8.48
CA LEU A 162 -24.91 -4.95 7.16
C LEU A 162 -26.23 -4.16 7.21
N VAL A 163 -27.23 -4.69 7.91
CA VAL A 163 -28.53 -4.02 8.10
C VAL A 163 -28.34 -2.68 8.82
N ILE A 164 -27.49 -2.62 9.85
CA ILE A 164 -27.21 -1.36 10.54
C ILE A 164 -26.57 -0.32 9.59
N LEU A 165 -25.64 -0.74 8.72
CA LEU A 165 -25.03 0.16 7.74
C LEU A 165 -26.02 0.64 6.67
N LEU A 166 -27.01 -0.17 6.31
CA LEU A 166 -28.11 0.21 5.40
C LEU A 166 -29.12 1.15 6.06
N GLN A 167 -29.35 0.99 7.37
CA GLN A 167 -30.30 1.80 8.11
C GLN A 167 -29.69 3.15 8.48
N VAL A 168 -29.61 4.05 7.50
CA VAL A 168 -29.11 5.41 7.70
C VAL A 168 -30.04 6.19 8.63
N ARG A 169 -29.60 6.51 9.87
CA ARG A 169 -30.37 7.39 10.77
C ARG A 169 -29.55 8.52 11.40
N GLN A 170 -30.20 9.68 11.41
CA GLN A 170 -29.76 10.99 11.90
C GLN A 170 -29.34 10.96 13.38
N ASP A 171 -28.22 11.63 13.67
CA ASP A 171 -27.72 12.07 14.97
C ASP A 171 -28.58 11.70 16.20
N ILE A 172 -28.39 10.48 16.71
CA ILE A 172 -28.86 10.14 18.06
C ILE A 172 -27.88 10.76 19.07
N LYS A 173 -28.35 11.87 19.66
CA LYS A 173 -27.85 12.64 20.82
C LYS A 173 -26.56 12.11 21.46
N LEU A 174 -25.50 12.89 21.19
CA LEU A 174 -24.08 12.74 21.50
C LEU A 174 -23.66 12.62 22.99
N PHE A 175 -24.55 12.60 23.98
CA PHE A 175 -24.14 12.82 25.38
C PHE A 175 -24.26 11.62 26.35
N CYS A 176 -24.98 10.56 26.02
CA CYS A 176 -25.20 9.45 26.99
C CYS A 176 -24.30 8.22 26.79
N MET A 177 -23.41 8.23 25.79
CA MET A 177 -22.75 6.99 25.34
C MET A 177 -21.41 6.67 26.02
N PHE A 178 -20.69 7.68 26.51
CA PHE A 178 -19.35 7.49 27.06
C PHE A 178 -19.38 6.71 28.39
N GLN A 179 -20.44 6.89 29.18
CA GLN A 179 -20.68 6.12 30.40
C GLN A 179 -21.27 4.73 30.12
N ALA A 180 -22.07 4.59 29.06
CA ALA A 180 -22.63 3.29 28.67
C ALA A 180 -21.56 2.33 28.12
N LEU A 181 -20.57 2.82 27.36
CA LEU A 181 -19.44 1.99 26.91
C LEU A 181 -18.58 1.50 28.08
N PHE A 182 -18.32 2.35 29.08
CA PHE A 182 -17.48 2.00 30.22
C PHE A 182 -18.20 1.05 31.19
N ALA A 183 -19.51 1.19 31.35
CA ALA A 183 -20.31 0.29 32.18
C ALA A 183 -20.59 -1.08 31.51
N ALA A 184 -20.67 -1.13 30.17
CA ALA A 184 -20.88 -2.38 29.42
C ALA A 184 -19.60 -3.23 29.30
N GLY A 185 -18.42 -2.60 29.30
CA GLY A 185 -17.14 -3.30 29.11
C GLY A 185 -16.63 -4.09 30.32
N GLU A 186 -17.06 -3.78 31.55
CA GLU A 186 -16.57 -4.53 32.72
C GLU A 186 -17.60 -5.42 33.39
N GLN A 187 -18.91 -5.14 33.35
CA GLN A 187 -19.92 -6.05 33.91
C GLN A 187 -21.32 -5.84 33.29
N LYS A 188 -21.67 -6.59 32.22
CA LYS A 188 -22.93 -7.38 32.05
C LYS A 188 -23.51 -7.46 30.61
N PHE A 189 -23.79 -8.72 30.23
CA PHE A 189 -24.80 -9.26 29.29
C PHE A 189 -24.72 -8.86 27.79
N GLY A 190 -23.69 -9.33 27.09
CA GLY A 190 -23.62 -9.46 25.63
C GLY A 190 -22.32 -10.14 25.22
N THR A 191 -22.27 -10.81 24.06
CA THR A 191 -20.99 -11.32 23.52
C THR A 191 -20.16 -10.15 22.96
N ASP A 192 -18.84 -10.32 22.83
CA ASP A 192 -17.95 -9.25 22.33
C ASP A 192 -18.40 -8.74 20.94
N GLU A 193 -18.98 -9.61 20.12
CA GLU A 193 -19.57 -9.29 18.82
C GLU A 193 -20.70 -8.25 18.90
N GLU A 194 -21.63 -8.39 19.86
CA GLU A 194 -22.77 -7.45 19.98
C GLU A 194 -22.31 -6.05 20.41
N GLN A 195 -21.26 -5.99 21.24
CA GLN A 195 -20.68 -4.73 21.68
C GLN A 195 -20.01 -4.01 20.50
N PHE A 196 -19.17 -4.72 19.73
CA PHE A 196 -18.54 -4.15 18.54
C PHE A 196 -19.57 -3.64 17.53
N ILE A 197 -20.60 -4.44 17.23
CA ILE A 197 -21.68 -4.04 16.31
C ILE A 197 -22.38 -2.77 16.79
N THR A 198 -22.72 -2.70 18.08
CA THR A 198 -23.44 -1.56 18.65
C THR A 198 -22.62 -0.28 18.58
N ILE A 199 -21.32 -0.37 18.87
CA ILE A 199 -20.40 0.77 18.90
C ILE A 199 -20.09 1.24 17.47
N LEU A 200 -19.66 0.32 16.61
CA LEU A 200 -19.19 0.63 15.26
C LEU A 200 -20.32 0.98 14.30
N GLY A 201 -21.51 0.40 14.49
CA GLY A 201 -22.65 0.60 13.60
C GLY A 201 -23.40 1.93 13.78
N ASN A 202 -23.21 2.67 14.87
CA ASN A 202 -24.12 3.77 15.23
C ASN A 202 -23.45 5.14 15.44
N ARG A 203 -22.24 5.38 14.92
CA ARG A 203 -21.46 6.58 15.25
C ARG A 203 -20.82 7.22 14.02
N SER A 204 -20.70 8.55 14.03
CA SER A 204 -19.95 9.26 13.00
C SER A 204 -18.45 8.92 13.05
N ALA A 205 -17.76 9.00 11.92
CA ALA A 205 -16.32 8.72 11.85
C ALA A 205 -15.51 9.53 12.88
N ALA A 206 -15.82 10.81 13.07
CA ALA A 206 -15.16 11.68 14.06
C ALA A 206 -15.43 11.24 15.51
N HIS A 207 -16.56 10.61 15.80
CA HIS A 207 -16.81 10.00 17.11
C HIS A 207 -16.02 8.70 17.26
N LEU A 208 -16.07 7.82 16.25
CA LEU A 208 -15.34 6.55 16.26
C LEU A 208 -13.83 6.75 16.44
N GLN A 209 -13.22 7.72 15.77
CA GLN A 209 -11.81 8.05 15.95
C GLN A 209 -11.48 8.42 17.40
N ARG A 210 -12.35 9.18 18.09
CA ARG A 210 -12.18 9.50 19.52
C ARG A 210 -12.35 8.28 20.41
N VAL A 211 -13.31 7.40 20.07
CA VAL A 211 -13.49 6.13 20.76
C VAL A 211 -12.25 5.25 20.61
N PHE A 212 -11.66 5.15 19.42
CA PHE A 212 -10.45 4.35 19.18
C PHE A 212 -9.25 4.88 19.97
N ALA A 213 -9.06 6.21 19.99
CA ALA A 213 -8.00 6.83 20.78
C ALA A 213 -8.19 6.60 22.29
N ALA A 214 -9.42 6.70 22.78
CA ALA A 214 -9.74 6.40 24.18
C ALA A 214 -9.56 4.90 24.50
N TYR A 215 -9.97 4.02 23.59
CA TYR A 215 -9.83 2.58 23.72
C TYR A 215 -8.35 2.19 23.89
N MET A 216 -7.47 2.62 22.97
CA MET A 216 -6.03 2.36 23.07
C MET A 216 -5.44 2.83 24.40
N LYS A 217 -5.84 4.01 24.89
CA LYS A 217 -5.34 4.55 26.17
C LYS A 217 -5.75 3.69 27.38
N LEU A 218 -6.91 3.04 27.31
CA LEU A 218 -7.49 2.26 28.41
C LEU A 218 -7.09 0.78 28.36
N SER A 219 -7.15 0.16 27.18
CA SER A 219 -6.90 -1.26 26.99
C SER A 219 -5.43 -1.59 26.72
N GLY A 220 -4.66 -0.64 26.20
CA GLY A 220 -3.30 -0.86 25.71
C GLY A 220 -3.21 -1.59 24.36
N PHE A 221 -4.34 -1.82 23.69
CA PHE A 221 -4.42 -2.49 22.38
C PHE A 221 -5.16 -1.61 21.35
N GLU A 222 -4.78 -1.74 20.08
CA GLU A 222 -5.58 -1.12 19.01
C GLU A 222 -6.93 -1.86 18.90
N ILE A 223 -7.99 -1.14 18.55
CA ILE A 223 -9.34 -1.74 18.44
C ILE A 223 -9.36 -2.87 17.39
N GLU A 224 -8.57 -2.73 16.32
CA GLU A 224 -8.40 -3.73 15.27
C GLU A 224 -7.83 -5.05 15.82
N GLU A 225 -6.84 -4.96 16.73
CA GLU A 225 -6.24 -6.15 17.34
C GLU A 225 -7.25 -6.91 18.19
N SER A 226 -8.10 -6.19 18.92
CA SER A 226 -9.16 -6.81 19.72
C SER A 226 -10.22 -7.45 18.83
N ILE A 227 -10.65 -6.79 17.75
CA ILE A 227 -11.59 -7.37 16.78
C ILE A 227 -11.03 -8.67 16.18
N GLN A 228 -9.75 -8.70 15.83
CA GLN A 228 -9.08 -9.88 15.27
C GLN A 228 -8.94 -11.03 16.26
N ARG A 229 -8.92 -10.77 17.57
CA ARG A 229 -8.85 -11.81 18.61
C ARG A 229 -10.22 -12.38 18.95
N GLU A 230 -11.23 -11.52 19.00
CA GLU A 230 -12.56 -11.87 19.50
C GLU A 230 -13.57 -12.23 18.41
N THR A 231 -13.27 -11.93 17.14
CA THR A 231 -14.18 -12.20 16.02
C THR A 231 -13.48 -12.95 14.90
N SER A 232 -14.25 -13.49 13.96
CA SER A 232 -13.70 -14.21 12.81
C SER A 232 -14.59 -14.07 11.57
N GLY A 233 -14.08 -14.53 10.42
CA GLY A 233 -14.85 -14.64 9.17
C GLY A 233 -15.36 -13.30 8.64
N SER A 234 -16.57 -13.30 8.07
CA SER A 234 -17.17 -12.11 7.45
C SER A 234 -17.51 -11.01 8.46
N LEU A 235 -17.77 -11.38 9.72
CA LEU A 235 -17.97 -10.41 10.80
C LEU A 235 -16.68 -9.63 11.10
N GLU A 236 -15.56 -10.33 11.29
CA GLU A 236 -14.26 -9.67 11.51
C GLU A 236 -13.94 -8.71 10.37
N LYS A 237 -14.10 -9.16 9.12
CA LYS A 237 -13.82 -8.36 7.93
C LYS A 237 -14.64 -7.08 7.86
N ILE A 238 -15.95 -7.13 8.16
CA ILE A 238 -16.80 -5.92 8.11
C ILE A 238 -16.48 -4.96 9.25
N LEU A 239 -16.23 -5.45 10.46
CA LEU A 239 -15.89 -4.60 11.59
C LEU A 239 -14.55 -3.89 11.34
N LEU A 240 -13.55 -4.61 10.83
CA LEU A 240 -12.26 -4.03 10.43
C LEU A 240 -12.43 -3.01 9.29
N ALA A 241 -13.27 -3.29 8.29
CA ALA A 241 -13.52 -2.34 7.21
C ALA A 241 -14.16 -1.05 7.71
N VAL A 242 -15.12 -1.13 8.63
CA VAL A 242 -15.76 0.04 9.24
C VAL A 242 -14.76 0.84 10.08
N VAL A 243 -13.92 0.19 10.88
CA VAL A 243 -12.85 0.86 11.65
C VAL A 243 -11.88 1.57 10.70
N LYS A 244 -11.40 0.89 9.66
CA LYS A 244 -10.47 1.46 8.68
C LYS A 244 -11.08 2.63 7.92
N CYS A 245 -12.32 2.52 7.46
CA CYS A 245 -13.05 3.62 6.81
C CYS A 245 -13.27 4.80 7.76
N ALA A 246 -13.59 4.54 9.03
CA ALA A 246 -13.72 5.58 10.05
C ALA A 246 -12.39 6.30 10.31
N ARG A 247 -11.23 5.63 10.19
CA ARG A 247 -9.90 6.27 10.26
C ARG A 247 -9.58 7.03 8.97
N SER A 248 -9.67 6.38 7.82
CA SER A 248 -9.36 6.93 6.51
C SER A 248 -9.89 6.01 5.40
N VAL A 249 -10.94 6.44 4.71
CA VAL A 249 -11.45 5.78 3.51
C VAL A 249 -10.36 5.63 2.42
N PRO A 250 -9.52 6.66 2.13
CA PRO A 250 -8.41 6.49 1.20
C PRO A 250 -7.41 5.39 1.60
N ALA A 251 -7.08 5.27 2.88
CA ALA A 251 -6.15 4.23 3.36
C ALA A 251 -6.77 2.83 3.26
N TYR A 252 -8.07 2.70 3.54
CA TYR A 252 -8.81 1.46 3.33
C TYR A 252 -8.73 0.99 1.87
N PHE A 253 -9.04 1.88 0.91
CA PHE A 253 -8.95 1.53 -0.51
C PHE A 253 -7.53 1.27 -0.99
N ALA A 254 -6.52 1.96 -0.42
CA ALA A 254 -5.12 1.67 -0.70
C ALA A 254 -4.75 0.24 -0.29
N GLU A 255 -5.22 -0.21 0.88
CA GLU A 255 -5.03 -1.58 1.34
C GLU A 255 -5.76 -2.61 0.47
N CYS A 256 -7.03 -2.34 0.10
CA CYS A 256 -7.78 -3.20 -0.81
C CYS A 256 -7.09 -3.35 -2.17
N LEU A 257 -6.59 -2.26 -2.76
CA LEU A 257 -5.82 -2.30 -4.01
C LEU A 257 -4.53 -3.09 -3.88
N TYR A 258 -3.84 -2.98 -2.74
CA TYR A 258 -2.62 -3.76 -2.54
C TYR A 258 -2.94 -5.24 -2.49
N HIS A 259 -3.96 -5.64 -1.72
CA HIS A 259 -4.36 -7.04 -1.62
C HIS A 259 -4.97 -7.61 -2.90
N SER A 260 -5.57 -6.78 -3.76
CA SER A 260 -6.08 -7.24 -5.05
C SER A 260 -4.97 -7.60 -6.04
N MET A 261 -3.76 -7.05 -5.88
CA MET A 261 -2.61 -7.31 -6.75
C MET A 261 -1.47 -8.05 -6.03
N LYS A 262 -1.66 -8.46 -4.77
CA LYS A 262 -0.62 -9.11 -3.97
C LYS A 262 -0.62 -10.61 -4.24
N GLY A 263 0.48 -11.12 -4.77
CA GLY A 263 0.72 -12.56 -4.89
C GLY A 263 0.64 -13.02 -6.33
N ALA A 264 0.25 -14.27 -6.56
CA ALA A 264 0.07 -14.80 -7.90
C ALA A 264 -1.35 -14.52 -8.39
N GLY A 265 -1.48 -13.80 -9.49
CA GLY A 265 -2.76 -13.38 -10.06
C GLY A 265 -3.33 -12.12 -9.44
N THR A 266 -4.43 -11.65 -10.00
CA THR A 266 -5.07 -10.37 -9.66
C THR A 266 -6.55 -10.58 -9.38
N ASP A 267 -7.06 -9.97 -8.32
CA ASP A 267 -8.50 -9.77 -8.08
C ASP A 267 -8.94 -8.55 -8.91
N ASP A 268 -9.09 -8.79 -10.22
CA ASP A 268 -9.39 -7.73 -11.20
C ASP A 268 -10.74 -7.06 -10.96
N GLU A 269 -11.72 -7.80 -10.44
CA GLU A 269 -13.03 -7.24 -10.11
C GLU A 269 -12.91 -6.15 -9.04
N THR A 270 -12.13 -6.42 -7.99
CA THR A 270 -11.83 -5.43 -6.95
C THR A 270 -11.00 -4.28 -7.49
N LEU A 271 -9.98 -4.57 -8.31
CA LEU A 271 -9.15 -3.54 -8.93
C LEU A 271 -9.99 -2.59 -9.81
N ILE A 272 -10.82 -3.14 -10.70
CA ILE A 272 -11.71 -2.36 -11.57
C ILE A 272 -12.70 -1.55 -10.74
N ARG A 273 -13.39 -2.18 -9.79
CA ARG A 273 -14.40 -1.52 -8.95
C ARG A 273 -13.84 -0.30 -8.22
N ILE A 274 -12.67 -0.44 -7.58
CA ILE A 274 -12.04 0.67 -6.85
C ILE A 274 -11.57 1.75 -7.83
N MET A 275 -10.93 1.37 -8.93
CA MET A 275 -10.41 2.33 -9.91
C MET A 275 -11.54 3.14 -10.56
N VAL A 276 -12.70 2.53 -10.84
CA VAL A 276 -13.90 3.21 -11.32
C VAL A 276 -14.48 4.12 -10.25
N THR A 277 -14.86 3.55 -9.10
CA THR A 277 -15.67 4.26 -8.08
C THR A 277 -14.91 5.38 -7.37
N ARG A 278 -13.58 5.33 -7.34
CA ARG A 278 -12.75 6.33 -6.64
C ARG A 278 -12.07 7.34 -7.57
N SER A 279 -12.12 7.12 -8.90
CA SER A 279 -11.45 7.97 -9.90
C SER A 279 -11.82 9.45 -9.83
N GLU A 280 -13.07 9.78 -9.47
CA GLU A 280 -13.59 11.14 -9.37
C GLU A 280 -13.79 11.61 -7.91
N VAL A 281 -13.28 10.84 -6.93
CA VAL A 281 -13.51 11.11 -5.50
C VAL A 281 -12.20 11.48 -4.80
N ASP A 282 -11.32 10.50 -4.58
CA ASP A 282 -10.15 10.60 -3.71
C ASP A 282 -8.96 9.76 -4.18
N MET A 283 -8.91 9.39 -5.48
CA MET A 283 -7.81 8.59 -6.03
C MET A 283 -6.42 9.21 -5.79
N LEU A 284 -6.30 10.54 -5.73
CA LEU A 284 -5.03 11.20 -5.37
C LEU A 284 -4.63 10.93 -3.91
N ASP A 285 -5.59 10.84 -2.99
CA ASP A 285 -5.34 10.51 -1.58
C ASP A 285 -5.06 9.01 -1.42
N ILE A 286 -5.78 8.16 -2.13
CA ILE A 286 -5.53 6.70 -2.16
C ILE A 286 -4.08 6.44 -2.60
N ARG A 287 -3.60 7.11 -3.66
CA ARG A 287 -2.21 6.99 -4.12
C ARG A 287 -1.20 7.38 -3.05
N LYS A 288 -1.48 8.46 -2.32
CA LYS A 288 -0.62 8.95 -1.24
C LYS A 288 -0.56 7.94 -0.10
N GLU A 289 -1.72 7.44 0.35
CA GLU A 289 -1.79 6.42 1.40
C GLU A 289 -1.15 5.10 0.96
N PHE A 290 -1.36 4.67 -0.29
CA PHE A 290 -0.73 3.48 -0.85
C PHE A 290 0.80 3.58 -0.78
N ARG A 291 1.34 4.74 -1.19
CA ARG A 291 2.79 4.97 -1.15
C ARG A 291 3.33 5.07 0.29
N ARG A 292 2.52 5.54 1.23
CA ARG A 292 2.86 5.57 2.66
C ARG A 292 2.86 4.17 3.28
N MET A 293 1.94 3.31 2.85
CA MET A 293 1.71 1.99 3.44
C MET A 293 2.59 0.88 2.83
N PHE A 294 3.00 1.02 1.57
CA PHE A 294 3.68 -0.04 0.83
C PHE A 294 4.98 0.44 0.17
N ALA A 295 5.97 -0.46 0.07
CA ALA A 295 7.29 -0.15 -0.50
C ALA A 295 7.27 0.12 -2.02
N THR A 296 6.14 -0.14 -2.69
CA THR A 296 5.93 0.10 -4.13
C THR A 296 4.95 1.26 -4.35
N SER A 297 4.79 1.72 -5.60
CA SER A 297 3.73 2.66 -5.96
C SER A 297 2.54 1.90 -6.55
N LEU A 298 1.34 2.48 -6.42
CA LEU A 298 0.13 1.90 -7.04
C LEU A 298 0.33 1.67 -8.55
N HIS A 299 0.98 2.62 -9.24
CA HIS A 299 1.29 2.49 -10.67
C HIS A 299 2.25 1.33 -10.97
N ALA A 300 3.33 1.20 -10.20
CA ALA A 300 4.29 0.12 -10.42
C ALA A 300 3.62 -1.25 -10.19
N MET A 301 2.73 -1.35 -9.20
CA MET A 301 1.97 -2.56 -8.92
C MET A 301 1.00 -2.91 -10.06
N ILE A 302 0.19 -1.94 -10.51
CA ILE A 302 -0.71 -2.12 -11.67
C ILE A 302 0.09 -2.55 -12.92
N LYS A 303 1.23 -1.89 -13.20
CA LYS A 303 2.03 -2.18 -14.39
C LYS A 303 2.63 -3.59 -14.37
N GLY A 304 3.03 -4.06 -13.19
CA GLY A 304 3.58 -5.40 -12.99
C GLY A 304 2.54 -6.51 -13.05
N ASP A 305 1.31 -6.23 -12.62
CA ASP A 305 0.28 -7.25 -12.43
C ASP A 305 -0.78 -7.30 -13.55
N THR A 306 -0.81 -6.30 -14.44
CA THR A 306 -1.78 -6.23 -15.55
C THR A 306 -1.09 -6.13 -16.92
N ALA A 307 -1.84 -6.39 -17.99
CA ALA A 307 -1.34 -6.33 -19.37
C ALA A 307 -2.39 -5.76 -20.36
N GLY A 308 -1.97 -5.52 -21.61
CA GLY A 308 -2.84 -5.07 -22.70
C GLY A 308 -3.51 -3.72 -22.47
N ASP A 309 -4.65 -3.49 -23.14
CA ASP A 309 -5.41 -2.23 -23.06
C ASP A 309 -6.07 -2.04 -21.70
N TYR A 310 -6.36 -3.13 -20.99
CA TYR A 310 -6.74 -3.12 -19.59
C TYR A 310 -5.68 -2.41 -18.73
N ARG A 311 -4.40 -2.79 -18.83
CA ARG A 311 -3.30 -2.08 -18.13
C ARG A 311 -3.22 -0.62 -18.55
N LYS A 312 -3.23 -0.35 -19.87
CA LYS A 312 -3.12 1.03 -20.37
C LYS A 312 -4.20 1.90 -19.74
N SER A 313 -5.44 1.41 -19.69
CA SER A 313 -6.57 2.12 -19.12
C SER A 313 -6.38 2.44 -17.64
N LEU A 314 -6.00 1.44 -16.85
CA LEU A 314 -5.73 1.61 -15.42
C LEU A 314 -4.58 2.60 -15.15
N VAL A 315 -3.57 2.63 -16.01
CA VAL A 315 -2.45 3.57 -15.92
C VAL A 315 -2.86 4.98 -16.36
N VAL A 316 -3.75 5.14 -17.33
CA VAL A 316 -4.25 6.47 -17.72
C VAL A 316 -5.07 7.11 -16.59
N PHE A 317 -5.79 6.33 -15.76
CA PHE A 317 -6.40 6.84 -14.52
C PHE A 317 -5.39 7.36 -13.48
N TYR A 318 -4.12 6.98 -13.62
CA TYR A 318 -3.03 7.37 -12.73
C TYR A 318 -2.28 8.62 -13.21
N GLU A 319 -2.09 8.80 -14.52
CA GLU A 319 -1.38 9.96 -15.06
C GLU A 319 -2.31 11.18 -15.09
N GLU A 320 -2.11 12.14 -14.18
CA GLU A 320 -2.49 13.51 -14.52
C GLU A 320 -1.88 13.78 -15.90
N HIS A 321 -2.68 14.28 -16.85
CA HIS A 321 -2.10 14.95 -18.01
C HIS A 321 -1.20 16.06 -17.47
N LEU A 322 0.09 15.75 -17.33
CA LEU A 322 1.14 16.66 -16.89
C LEU A 322 1.39 17.64 -18.04
N CYS A 323 0.45 18.56 -18.25
CA CYS A 323 0.81 19.92 -18.62
C CYS A 323 1.14 20.72 -17.35
N ASN A 324 1.95 20.16 -16.44
CA ASN A 324 2.67 20.97 -15.46
C ASN A 324 3.90 20.22 -14.90
N PRO A 325 5.13 20.54 -15.33
CA PRO A 325 6.35 19.97 -14.76
C PRO A 325 6.60 20.36 -13.29
N ALA A 326 5.75 21.22 -12.68
CA ALA A 326 5.93 21.68 -11.31
C ALA A 326 5.46 20.71 -10.21
N MET A 327 4.68 19.66 -10.52
CA MET A 327 4.12 18.76 -9.48
C MET A 327 5.01 17.55 -9.13
N SER A 328 6.08 17.30 -9.89
CA SER A 328 7.06 16.26 -9.56
C SER A 328 7.86 16.54 -8.28
N PHE A 329 7.83 17.78 -7.76
CA PHE A 329 8.66 18.23 -6.65
C PHE A 329 8.07 17.94 -5.26
N TYR A 330 6.74 17.83 -5.14
CA TYR A 330 6.05 17.71 -3.84
C TYR A 330 6.01 16.29 -3.26
N VAL A 331 6.40 15.27 -4.03
CA VAL A 331 6.35 13.86 -3.60
C VAL A 331 7.57 13.48 -2.74
N THR A 332 8.66 14.24 -2.81
CA THR A 332 9.92 13.96 -2.12
C THR A 332 9.97 14.43 -0.66
N ASP A 333 9.24 15.47 -0.29
CA ASP A 333 9.36 16.11 1.04
C ASP A 333 8.49 15.50 2.15
N MET A 334 7.60 14.55 1.83
CA MET A 334 6.75 13.88 2.84
C MET A 334 7.35 12.56 3.37
N LEU A 335 8.66 12.36 3.21
CA LEU A 335 9.34 11.08 3.50
C LEU A 335 9.98 11.00 4.90
N LEU A 336 9.90 12.06 5.73
CA LEU A 336 10.81 12.21 6.88
C LEU A 336 10.17 12.24 8.26
N LEU A 337 8.91 11.82 8.43
CA LEU A 337 8.28 11.80 9.76
C LEU A 337 7.84 10.40 10.20
N THR A 338 8.78 9.79 10.94
CA THR A 338 8.58 8.90 12.10
C THR A 338 7.80 7.60 11.89
N VAL A 339 8.51 6.57 11.44
CA VAL A 339 8.24 5.18 11.86
C VAL A 339 9.28 4.83 12.93
N HIS A 340 8.83 4.62 14.17
CA HIS A 340 9.66 3.92 15.15
C HIS A 340 9.69 2.44 14.74
N SER A 341 10.75 1.99 14.06
CA SER A 341 10.92 0.58 13.70
C SER A 341 11.24 -0.22 14.96
N LEU A 342 10.24 -0.85 15.58
CA LEU A 342 10.46 -1.83 16.63
C LEU A 342 10.80 -3.17 15.97
N GLY A 343 12.06 -3.60 16.08
CA GLY A 343 12.47 -4.94 15.64
C GLY A 343 11.71 -6.04 16.39
N THR A 344 11.47 -7.18 15.72
CA THR A 344 10.71 -8.31 16.29
C THR A 344 11.51 -9.10 17.35
N VAL A 345 12.84 -9.15 17.23
CA VAL A 345 13.73 -9.78 18.22
C VAL A 345 14.12 -8.77 19.28
N LYS A 346 13.73 -9.03 20.53
CA LYS A 346 14.05 -8.21 21.71
C LYS A 346 15.16 -8.87 22.55
N PRO A 347 15.95 -8.12 23.32
CA PRO A 347 16.88 -8.71 24.28
C PRO A 347 16.17 -9.63 25.28
N TYR A 348 16.71 -10.82 25.51
CA TYR A 348 16.17 -11.76 26.49
C TYR A 348 16.49 -11.30 27.91
N GLY A 349 15.47 -11.20 28.77
CA GLY A 349 15.60 -10.55 30.09
C GLY A 349 16.43 -11.31 31.11
N ALA A 350 16.37 -12.65 31.13
CA ALA A 350 17.12 -13.52 32.04
C ALA A 350 18.39 -14.08 31.37
N PHE A 351 19.14 -13.22 30.69
CA PHE A 351 20.27 -13.66 29.85
C PHE A 351 21.53 -13.99 30.63
N ASN A 352 22.09 -15.18 30.38
CA ASN A 352 23.42 -15.59 30.81
C ASN A 352 24.18 -16.25 29.65
N ALA A 353 25.24 -15.59 29.20
CA ALA A 353 26.03 -16.03 28.05
C ALA A 353 26.71 -17.40 28.26
N ASN A 354 27.09 -17.73 29.50
CA ASN A 354 27.74 -19.00 29.81
C ASN A 354 26.73 -20.17 29.77
N ASP A 355 25.52 -19.96 30.29
CA ASP A 355 24.45 -20.97 30.27
C ASP A 355 24.03 -21.27 28.83
N ASP A 356 23.85 -20.21 28.03
CA ASP A 356 23.54 -20.34 26.61
C ASP A 356 24.68 -21.02 25.83
N ALA A 357 25.95 -20.69 26.13
CA ALA A 357 27.10 -21.36 25.52
C ALA A 357 27.17 -22.85 25.88
N ASN A 358 26.89 -23.22 27.14
CA ASN A 358 26.80 -24.61 27.57
C ASN A 358 25.65 -25.36 26.88
N ALA A 359 24.48 -24.72 26.73
CA ALA A 359 23.33 -25.30 26.03
C ALA A 359 23.66 -25.56 24.55
N LEU A 360 24.30 -24.61 23.86
CA LEU A 360 24.76 -24.79 22.48
C LEU A 360 25.82 -25.90 22.36
N GLN A 361 26.77 -25.97 23.29
CA GLN A 361 27.76 -27.06 23.31
C GLN A 361 27.09 -28.43 23.50
N LYS A 362 26.06 -28.51 24.33
CA LYS A 362 25.29 -29.75 24.54
C LYS A 362 24.50 -30.13 23.28
N ALA A 363 23.86 -29.16 22.62
CA ALA A 363 23.11 -29.37 21.39
C ALA A 363 23.98 -29.85 20.22
N MET A 364 25.27 -29.49 20.21
CA MET A 364 26.25 -29.88 19.20
C MET A 364 27.12 -31.09 19.62
N LYS A 365 26.83 -31.77 20.74
CA LYS A 365 27.66 -32.87 21.25
C LYS A 365 27.01 -34.22 20.98
N GLY A 366 27.64 -35.05 20.17
CA GLY A 366 27.25 -36.45 19.96
C GLY A 366 27.19 -36.82 18.47
N LEU A 367 26.52 -37.92 18.16
CA LEU A 367 26.16 -38.28 16.79
C LEU A 367 24.84 -37.59 16.45
N GLY A 368 24.91 -36.48 15.71
CA GLY A 368 23.77 -35.62 15.36
C GLY A 368 23.75 -34.30 16.14
N THR A 369 22.95 -33.37 15.64
CA THR A 369 22.81 -32.00 16.15
C THR A 369 21.37 -31.78 16.62
N ASP A 370 21.17 -31.08 17.74
CA ASP A 370 19.84 -30.63 18.17
C ASP A 370 19.57 -29.23 17.59
N GLU A 371 19.10 -29.20 16.34
CA GLU A 371 18.83 -27.94 15.63
C GLU A 371 17.69 -27.12 16.28
N ASP A 372 16.75 -27.80 16.95
CA ASP A 372 15.60 -27.19 17.63
C ASP A 372 16.05 -26.31 18.80
N THR A 373 16.98 -26.82 19.62
CA THR A 373 17.57 -26.07 20.72
C THR A 373 18.38 -24.88 20.18
N ILE A 374 19.18 -25.08 19.13
CA ILE A 374 19.97 -24.02 18.49
C ILE A 374 19.05 -22.90 17.96
N MET A 375 17.98 -23.27 17.25
CA MET A 375 17.01 -22.33 16.70
C MET A 375 16.29 -21.54 17.78
N LYS A 376 15.65 -22.23 18.76
CA LYS A 376 14.88 -21.58 19.84
C LYS A 376 15.73 -20.62 20.64
N LEU A 377 16.97 -21.00 20.94
CA LEU A 377 17.90 -20.16 21.68
C LEU A 377 18.30 -18.95 20.83
N LEU A 378 18.91 -19.15 19.66
CA LEU A 378 19.51 -18.05 18.91
C LEU A 378 18.48 -17.07 18.38
N THR A 379 17.32 -17.53 17.90
CA THR A 379 16.24 -16.64 17.41
C THR A 379 15.64 -15.76 18.51
N ALA A 380 15.70 -16.20 19.77
CA ALA A 380 15.22 -15.45 20.94
C ALA A 380 16.28 -14.53 21.60
N ARG A 381 17.50 -14.43 21.04
CA ARG A 381 18.57 -13.55 21.55
C ARG A 381 18.82 -12.40 20.61
N SER A 382 19.06 -11.20 21.15
CA SER A 382 19.49 -10.06 20.34
C SER A 382 20.88 -10.30 19.75
N ASN A 383 21.25 -9.58 18.68
CA ASN A 383 22.59 -9.75 18.09
C ASN A 383 23.71 -9.46 19.10
N VAL A 384 23.54 -8.46 19.98
CA VAL A 384 24.48 -8.15 21.07
C VAL A 384 24.65 -9.35 22.01
N GLN A 385 23.54 -9.97 22.42
CA GLN A 385 23.58 -11.17 23.26
C GLN A 385 24.25 -12.35 22.53
N ARG A 386 24.01 -12.52 21.24
CA ARG A 386 24.70 -13.54 20.43
C ARG A 386 26.21 -13.31 20.34
N GLN A 387 26.67 -12.06 20.27
CA GLN A 387 28.11 -11.75 20.35
C GLN A 387 28.69 -12.11 21.74
N GLN A 388 27.93 -11.86 22.81
CA GLN A 388 28.33 -12.26 24.17
C GLN A 388 28.40 -13.79 24.31
N ILE A 389 27.43 -14.52 23.76
CA ILE A 389 27.46 -15.99 23.70
C ILE A 389 28.69 -16.47 22.92
N LYS A 390 28.98 -15.87 21.75
CA LYS A 390 30.16 -16.22 20.95
C LYS A 390 31.46 -16.05 21.76
N ALA A 391 31.60 -14.96 22.51
CA ALA A 391 32.76 -14.73 23.36
C ALA A 391 32.85 -15.70 24.55
N ALA A 392 31.72 -15.96 25.23
CA ALA A 392 31.63 -16.93 26.32
C ALA A 392 31.99 -18.34 25.84
N TYR A 393 31.45 -18.75 24.70
CA TYR A 393 31.71 -20.06 24.10
C TYR A 393 33.20 -20.27 23.80
N LYS A 394 33.87 -19.27 23.22
CA LYS A 394 35.32 -19.31 22.99
C LYS A 394 36.11 -19.41 24.29
N THR A 395 35.66 -18.71 25.33
CA THR A 395 36.31 -18.73 26.66
C THR A 395 36.14 -20.09 27.35
N LEU A 396 34.95 -20.69 27.29
CA LEU A 396 34.63 -21.94 27.97
C LEU A 396 35.18 -23.18 27.27
N PHE A 397 35.18 -23.19 25.93
CA PHE A 397 35.47 -24.40 25.15
C PHE A 397 36.69 -24.27 24.23
N GLY A 398 37.29 -23.08 24.11
CA GLY A 398 38.44 -22.84 23.24
C GLY A 398 38.14 -22.92 21.74
N LYS A 399 36.87 -23.01 21.34
CA LYS A 399 36.42 -23.11 19.94
C LYS A 399 35.70 -21.84 19.50
N ASP A 400 35.81 -21.47 18.21
CA ASP A 400 34.94 -20.45 17.65
C ASP A 400 33.53 -21.03 17.44
N LEU A 401 32.52 -20.37 18.01
CA LEU A 401 31.15 -20.84 17.95
C LEU A 401 30.59 -20.88 16.53
N VAL A 402 30.96 -19.91 15.67
CA VAL A 402 30.44 -19.86 14.30
C VAL A 402 31.02 -20.99 13.48
N ASP A 403 32.32 -21.29 13.65
CA ASP A 403 32.96 -22.40 12.95
C ASP A 403 32.41 -23.75 13.40
N HIS A 404 32.11 -23.92 14.68
CA HIS A 404 31.47 -25.14 15.20
C HIS A 404 30.02 -25.27 14.69
N LEU A 405 29.24 -24.20 14.66
CA LEU A 405 27.90 -24.22 14.07
C LEU A 405 27.94 -24.58 12.58
N LYS A 406 28.96 -24.13 11.84
CA LYS A 406 29.16 -24.50 10.43
C LYS A 406 29.56 -25.96 10.23
N SER A 407 30.22 -26.59 11.21
CA SER A 407 30.55 -28.02 11.11
C SER A 407 29.36 -28.92 11.41
N GLU A 408 28.42 -28.44 12.24
CA GLU A 408 27.26 -29.22 12.70
C GLU A 408 25.98 -28.99 11.87
N LEU A 409 25.89 -27.88 11.14
CA LEU A 409 24.71 -27.48 10.36
C LEU A 409 24.99 -27.51 8.86
N GLY A 410 23.93 -27.64 8.05
CA GLY A 410 24.04 -27.59 6.60
C GLY A 410 22.98 -26.74 5.91
N GLY A 411 23.28 -26.31 4.69
CA GLY A 411 22.34 -25.72 3.75
C GLY A 411 21.78 -24.36 4.18
N LYS A 412 20.49 -24.12 3.90
CA LYS A 412 19.84 -22.82 4.19
C LYS A 412 19.74 -22.54 5.69
N PHE A 413 19.65 -23.59 6.51
CA PHE A 413 19.57 -23.45 7.96
C PHE A 413 20.90 -22.96 8.56
N GLU A 414 22.01 -23.55 8.14
CA GLU A 414 23.36 -23.06 8.46
C GLU A 414 23.51 -21.58 8.08
N SER A 415 23.13 -21.22 6.84
CA SER A 415 23.23 -19.85 6.32
C SER A 415 22.46 -18.84 7.19
N LEU A 416 21.23 -19.20 7.60
CA LEU A 416 20.40 -18.38 8.48
C LEU A 416 21.04 -18.20 9.86
N ILE A 417 21.48 -19.30 10.49
CA ILE A 417 22.07 -19.28 11.83
C ILE A 417 23.38 -18.49 11.85
N VAL A 418 24.26 -18.70 10.86
CA VAL A 418 25.50 -17.95 10.71
C VAL A 418 25.22 -16.46 10.48
N GLY A 419 24.22 -16.13 9.64
CA GLY A 419 23.79 -14.75 9.43
C GLY A 419 23.33 -14.08 10.73
N LEU A 420 22.51 -14.77 11.53
CA LEU A 420 22.03 -14.29 12.83
C LEU A 420 23.17 -14.04 13.84
N MET A 421 24.25 -14.82 13.76
CA MET A 421 25.44 -14.72 14.61
C MET A 421 26.44 -13.64 14.13
N THR A 422 26.25 -13.09 12.94
CA THR A 422 27.14 -12.09 12.36
C THR A 422 26.70 -10.69 12.78
N ALA A 423 27.64 -9.81 13.13
CA ALA A 423 27.32 -8.42 13.44
C ALA A 423 26.71 -7.72 12.20
N PRO A 424 25.71 -6.83 12.33
CA PRO A 424 24.96 -6.30 11.17
C PRO A 424 25.84 -5.70 10.07
N ILE A 425 26.80 -4.86 10.44
CA ILE A 425 27.75 -4.23 9.50
C ILE A 425 28.63 -5.26 8.79
N ALA A 426 29.07 -6.28 9.51
CA ALA A 426 29.89 -7.35 8.94
C ALA A 426 29.07 -8.26 8.02
N TYR A 427 27.79 -8.47 8.33
CA TYR A 427 26.86 -9.24 7.51
C TYR A 427 26.57 -8.52 6.19
N ASP A 428 26.26 -7.22 6.23
CA ASP A 428 26.06 -6.42 5.01
C ASP A 428 27.33 -6.40 4.15
N ALA A 429 28.51 -6.26 4.76
CA ALA A 429 29.78 -6.34 4.04
C ALA A 429 29.96 -7.70 3.34
N GLU A 430 29.56 -8.81 3.98
CA GLU A 430 29.63 -10.15 3.38
C GLU A 430 28.61 -10.35 2.26
N LEU A 431 27.39 -9.85 2.42
CA LEU A 431 26.39 -9.87 1.35
C LEU A 431 26.86 -9.08 0.13
N LEU A 432 27.45 -7.89 0.32
CA LEU A 432 28.07 -7.14 -0.77
C LEU A 432 29.20 -7.93 -1.44
N ARG A 433 30.02 -8.66 -0.67
CA ARG A 433 31.07 -9.54 -1.25
C ARG A 433 30.45 -10.63 -2.10
N HIS A 434 29.44 -11.32 -1.61
CA HIS A 434 28.76 -12.38 -2.35
C HIS A 434 28.07 -11.84 -3.60
N ALA A 435 27.42 -10.68 -3.51
CA ALA A 435 26.73 -10.04 -4.62
C ALA A 435 27.65 -9.71 -5.79
N ILE A 436 28.95 -9.48 -5.55
CA ILE A 436 29.93 -9.16 -6.60
C ILE A 436 30.91 -10.30 -6.89
N LYS A 437 30.75 -11.46 -6.22
CA LYS A 437 31.66 -12.60 -6.36
C LYS A 437 31.11 -13.58 -7.39
N GLY A 438 31.89 -13.82 -8.45
CA GLY A 438 31.58 -14.80 -9.49
C GLY A 438 31.34 -14.15 -10.85
N ALA A 439 30.71 -14.88 -11.77
CA ALA A 439 30.31 -14.35 -13.07
C ALA A 439 28.92 -13.70 -12.93
N GLY A 440 28.86 -12.37 -13.04
CA GLY A 440 27.66 -11.57 -12.85
C GLY A 440 27.70 -10.75 -11.57
N THR A 441 26.64 -9.97 -11.34
CA THR A 441 26.43 -9.17 -10.13
C THR A 441 25.02 -9.42 -9.64
N ASP A 442 24.80 -9.46 -8.34
CA ASP A 442 23.45 -9.42 -7.76
C ASP A 442 23.09 -7.96 -7.49
N GLU A 443 22.58 -7.28 -8.52
CA GLU A 443 22.27 -5.84 -8.44
C GLU A 443 21.16 -5.55 -7.42
N LYS A 444 20.29 -6.54 -7.12
CA LYS A 444 19.24 -6.38 -6.12
C LYS A 444 19.81 -6.24 -4.72
N VAL A 445 20.75 -7.11 -4.34
CA VAL A 445 21.44 -7.03 -3.04
C VAL A 445 22.26 -5.74 -2.92
N LEU A 446 22.91 -5.31 -4.00
CA LEU A 446 23.64 -4.04 -4.02
C LEU A 446 22.70 -2.84 -3.79
N ILE A 447 21.59 -2.77 -4.53
CA ILE A 447 20.61 -1.68 -4.40
C ILE A 447 20.01 -1.71 -3.00
N GLU A 448 19.61 -2.88 -2.50
CA GLU A 448 19.00 -3.01 -1.18
C GLU A 448 19.93 -2.48 -0.08
N ILE A 449 21.18 -2.92 -0.04
CA ILE A 449 22.11 -2.51 1.03
C ILE A 449 22.50 -1.04 0.87
N LEU A 450 22.86 -0.60 -0.34
CA LEU A 450 23.38 0.76 -0.55
C LEU A 450 22.29 1.83 -0.47
N ALA A 451 21.04 1.51 -0.80
CA ALA A 451 19.93 2.46 -0.75
C ALA A 451 19.17 2.45 0.59
N SER A 452 19.32 1.43 1.43
CA SER A 452 18.58 1.31 2.70
C SER A 452 19.40 1.60 3.96
N ARG A 453 20.74 1.63 3.88
CA ARG A 453 21.61 1.89 5.05
C ARG A 453 21.86 3.39 5.23
N THR A 454 21.99 3.81 6.49
CA THR A 454 22.33 5.19 6.78
C THR A 454 23.76 5.51 6.29
N PRO A 455 24.07 6.78 6.01
CA PRO A 455 25.42 7.14 5.56
C PRO A 455 26.55 6.65 6.47
N ASP A 456 26.33 6.63 7.79
CA ASP A 456 27.33 6.16 8.75
C ASP A 456 27.46 4.64 8.74
N GLN A 457 26.34 3.91 8.63
CA GLN A 457 26.38 2.46 8.42
C GLN A 457 27.12 2.10 7.13
N VAL A 458 26.88 2.82 6.03
CA VAL A 458 27.60 2.60 4.75
C VAL A 458 29.11 2.83 4.91
N LYS A 459 29.54 3.87 5.65
CA LYS A 459 30.97 4.08 5.95
C LYS A 459 31.57 2.91 6.72
N GLU A 460 30.87 2.42 7.75
CA GLU A 460 31.31 1.28 8.55
C GLU A 460 31.35 -0.02 7.74
N ILE A 461 30.37 -0.24 6.85
CA ILE A 461 30.34 -1.38 5.92
C ILE A 461 31.55 -1.32 5.00
N ILE A 462 31.85 -0.16 4.41
CA ILE A 462 33.03 0.01 3.53
C ILE A 462 34.33 -0.23 4.30
N ALA A 463 34.46 0.25 5.53
CA ALA A 463 35.63 0.02 6.36
C ALA A 463 35.80 -1.48 6.68
N THR A 464 34.71 -2.14 7.06
CA THR A 464 34.68 -3.59 7.33
C THR A 464 34.95 -4.42 6.08
N TYR A 465 34.46 -3.96 4.92
CA TYR A 465 34.70 -4.55 3.62
C TYR A 465 36.20 -4.51 3.25
N LYS A 466 36.86 -3.38 3.51
CA LYS A 466 38.28 -3.16 3.21
C LYS A 466 39.24 -3.90 4.14
N ASN A 467 38.93 -3.98 5.44
CA ASN A 467 39.83 -4.54 6.45
C ASN A 467 40.01 -6.07 6.36
N SER A 468 39.18 -6.78 5.61
CA SER A 468 39.30 -8.23 5.40
C SER A 468 40.30 -8.63 4.28
N ARG A 469 41.08 -7.69 3.72
CA ARG A 469 42.08 -7.94 2.66
C ARG A 469 43.52 -7.91 3.20
N THR A 470 44.06 -9.07 3.53
CA THR A 470 45.47 -9.40 3.27
C THR A 470 45.52 -10.24 2.00
N GLY A 471 46.00 -9.68 0.90
CA GLY A 471 46.17 -10.39 -0.38
C GLY A 471 45.60 -9.61 -1.57
N CYS A 472 46.51 -9.09 -2.38
CA CYS A 472 46.27 -8.28 -3.58
C CYS A 472 45.34 -8.97 -4.60
N PHE A 473 44.31 -8.27 -5.10
CA PHE A 473 43.92 -8.27 -6.53
C PHE A 473 43.13 -7.01 -6.89
N HIS A 474 43.53 -6.44 -8.02
CA HIS A 474 43.20 -5.15 -8.59
C HIS A 474 41.72 -4.94 -8.87
N SER A 475 41.26 -3.72 -8.57
CA SER A 475 39.97 -3.15 -8.94
C SER A 475 39.95 -2.80 -10.43
N ALA A 476 39.18 -3.53 -11.25
CA ALA A 476 39.06 -3.21 -12.67
C ALA A 476 37.69 -3.47 -13.33
N HIS A 477 36.63 -3.90 -12.63
CA HIS A 477 35.36 -4.22 -13.32
C HIS A 477 34.09 -3.47 -12.86
N LEU A 478 34.18 -2.50 -11.94
CA LEU A 478 33.03 -1.67 -11.51
C LEU A 478 32.90 -0.34 -12.28
N ARG A 479 33.54 -0.21 -13.44
CA ARG A 479 33.72 1.07 -14.13
C ARG A 479 32.77 1.34 -15.32
N SER A 480 31.78 0.49 -15.60
CA SER A 480 30.94 0.66 -16.80
C SER A 480 29.46 0.98 -16.54
N PHE A 481 29.06 1.40 -15.33
CA PHE A 481 27.64 1.68 -15.02
C PHE A 481 27.32 3.14 -14.59
N PHE A 482 28.28 4.08 -14.62
CA PHE A 482 28.11 5.41 -14.01
C PHE A 482 28.16 6.63 -14.94
N GLU A 483 28.09 6.48 -16.27
CA GLU A 483 28.25 7.63 -17.19
C GLU A 483 26.95 8.31 -17.68
N VAL A 484 25.74 7.83 -17.35
CA VAL A 484 24.50 8.41 -17.93
C VAL A 484 23.74 9.40 -17.01
N ASP A 485 23.93 9.39 -15.68
CA ASP A 485 23.06 10.18 -14.77
C ASP A 485 23.65 11.50 -14.20
N MET A 486 24.94 11.79 -14.37
CA MET A 486 25.56 13.00 -13.78
C MET A 486 25.31 14.31 -14.58
N LEU A 487 24.78 14.22 -15.80
CA LEU A 487 24.48 15.39 -16.64
C LEU A 487 23.23 16.14 -16.19
N ASP A 488 22.17 15.43 -15.80
CA ASP A 488 20.91 16.04 -15.39
C ASP A 488 21.01 16.65 -13.99
N ILE A 489 21.76 16.01 -13.10
CA ILE A 489 22.07 16.52 -11.75
C ILE A 489 22.80 17.86 -11.83
N ARG A 490 23.73 18.02 -12.78
CA ARG A 490 24.48 19.28 -12.97
C ARG A 490 23.62 20.41 -13.53
N LYS A 491 22.80 20.11 -14.55
CA LYS A 491 21.89 21.10 -15.15
C LYS A 491 20.92 21.64 -14.11
N GLU A 492 20.38 20.76 -13.29
CA GLU A 492 19.37 21.15 -12.30
C GLU A 492 19.99 21.93 -11.13
N PHE A 493 21.19 21.54 -10.69
CA PHE A 493 21.91 22.29 -9.67
C PHE A 493 22.20 23.74 -10.12
N ARG A 494 22.65 23.93 -11.35
CA ARG A 494 22.94 25.27 -11.88
C ARG A 494 21.68 26.13 -12.03
N ARG A 495 20.55 25.52 -12.40
CA ARG A 495 19.24 26.18 -12.45
C ARG A 495 18.83 26.70 -11.06
N MET A 496 19.12 25.93 -10.02
CA MET A 496 18.67 26.22 -8.65
C MET A 496 19.53 27.27 -7.93
N PHE A 497 20.85 27.21 -8.08
CA PHE A 497 21.77 27.99 -7.24
C PHE A 497 22.50 29.11 -7.98
N ALA A 498 22.16 29.32 -9.26
CA ALA A 498 22.82 30.26 -10.16
C ALA A 498 24.36 30.14 -10.18
N THR A 499 24.88 28.99 -9.75
CA THR A 499 26.30 28.62 -9.69
C THR A 499 26.43 27.15 -10.03
N SER A 500 27.59 26.71 -10.55
CA SER A 500 27.79 25.31 -10.91
C SER A 500 28.07 24.45 -9.67
N LEU A 501 27.63 23.19 -9.70
CA LEU A 501 27.94 22.19 -8.66
C LEU A 501 29.46 22.06 -8.48
N HIS A 502 30.18 22.15 -9.60
CA HIS A 502 31.63 22.20 -9.63
C HIS A 502 32.22 23.43 -8.91
N ALA A 503 31.67 24.63 -9.12
CA ALA A 503 32.12 25.86 -8.46
C ALA A 503 31.89 25.83 -6.95
N MET A 504 30.75 25.29 -6.50
CA MET A 504 30.47 25.12 -5.06
C MET A 504 31.42 24.11 -4.42
N ILE A 505 31.60 22.94 -5.02
CA ILE A 505 32.56 21.91 -4.53
C ILE A 505 33.96 22.50 -4.44
N LYS A 506 34.37 23.32 -5.41
CA LYS A 506 35.69 23.97 -5.43
C LYS A 506 35.86 25.03 -4.33
N GLY A 507 34.79 25.73 -3.95
CA GLY A 507 34.76 26.73 -2.89
C GLY A 507 34.73 26.15 -1.48
N ASP A 508 33.98 25.06 -1.28
CA ASP A 508 33.55 24.63 0.07
C ASP A 508 34.24 23.36 0.59
N THR A 509 34.92 22.61 -0.28
CA THR A 509 35.70 21.41 0.13
C THR A 509 37.20 21.69 0.00
N SER A 510 38.12 20.85 0.49
CA SER A 510 39.58 21.04 0.28
C SER A 510 40.38 19.74 0.16
N GLY A 511 41.64 19.86 -0.27
CA GLY A 511 42.57 18.73 -0.40
C GLY A 511 42.15 17.68 -1.44
N ASP A 512 42.62 16.45 -1.25
CA ASP A 512 42.36 15.34 -2.18
C ASP A 512 40.89 14.93 -2.24
N TYR A 513 40.13 15.25 -1.19
CA TYR A 513 38.68 15.08 -1.16
C TYR A 513 37.98 16.00 -2.17
N ARG A 514 38.36 17.29 -2.23
CA ARG A 514 37.91 18.22 -3.29
C ARG A 514 38.27 17.68 -4.67
N LYS A 515 39.50 17.19 -4.82
CA LYS A 515 40.02 16.71 -6.11
C LYS A 515 39.19 15.53 -6.63
N CYS A 516 38.82 14.60 -5.75
CA CYS A 516 37.92 13.49 -6.06
C CYS A 516 36.51 13.96 -6.41
N LEU A 517 35.93 14.87 -5.63
CA LEU A 517 34.58 15.36 -5.89
C LEU A 517 34.47 16.17 -7.18
N LEU A 518 35.50 16.95 -7.53
CA LEU A 518 35.54 17.69 -8.80
C LEU A 518 35.67 16.75 -10.01
N LEU A 519 36.44 15.66 -9.87
CA LEU A 519 36.56 14.64 -10.91
C LEU A 519 35.26 13.84 -11.08
N LEU A 520 34.56 13.52 -9.99
CA LEU A 520 33.24 12.89 -10.02
C LEU A 520 32.15 13.82 -10.57
N CYS A 521 32.23 15.11 -10.25
CA CYS A 521 31.34 16.14 -10.80
C CYS A 521 31.52 16.31 -12.31
N GLY A 522 32.67 15.94 -12.89
CA GLY A 522 32.86 15.93 -14.35
C GLY A 522 33.06 17.30 -15.01
N GLY A 523 33.37 18.35 -14.25
CA GLY A 523 33.59 19.72 -14.76
C GLY A 523 32.41 20.66 -14.53
N GLU A 524 32.49 21.89 -15.07
CA GLU A 524 31.47 22.92 -14.83
C GLU A 524 30.12 22.64 -15.52
N ASP A 525 30.12 21.89 -16.63
CA ASP A 525 28.94 21.58 -17.47
C ASP A 525 28.72 20.08 -17.63
#